data_AF-A0A7W8S5Z2-F1
#
_entry.id   AF-A0A7W8S5Z2-F1
#
_cell.length_a   1.000
_cell.length_b   1.000
_cell.length_c   1.000
_cell.angle_alpha   90.00
_cell.angle_beta   90.00
_cell.angle_gamma   90.00
#
_symmetry.space_group_name_H-M   'P 1'
#
loop_
_entity.id
_entity.type
_entity.pdbx_description
1 polymer ?
#
loop_
_entity_poly.entity_id
_entity_poly.type
_entity_poly.pdbx_seq_one_letter_code
_entity_poly.pdbx_strand_id
1 'polypeptide(L)' 'MSTPAYITPTPREMLIEDLGELGVGAGALRALPDLSIPPRTAESDRAEADAMQVLRPLLREISARRYLF' A
#
# COMPACT_ATOMS: atom_id res chain seq x y z
N MET A 1 -0.36 36.16 34.25
CA MET A 1 -1.27 35.22 33.56
C MET A 1 -0.80 35.14 32.12
N SER A 2 -0.07 34.08 31.75
CA SER A 2 0.43 33.90 30.37
C SER A 2 -0.63 33.15 29.58
N THR A 3 -1.13 33.79 28.53
CA THR A 3 -2.06 33.22 27.54
C THR A 3 -1.41 32.01 26.87
N PRO A 4 -2.13 30.87 26.69
CA PRO A 4 -1.57 29.76 25.94
C PRO A 4 -1.36 30.21 24.48
N ALA A 5 -0.13 30.13 24.00
CA ALA A 5 0.16 30.26 22.58
C ALA A 5 -0.55 29.11 21.87
N TYR A 6 -1.56 29.42 21.06
CA TYR A 6 -2.13 28.44 20.14
C TYR A 6 -1.04 28.10 19.13
N ILE A 7 -0.39 26.95 19.34
CA ILE A 7 0.53 26.39 18.35
C ILE A 7 -0.36 25.86 17.24
N THR A 8 -0.49 26.62 16.16
CA THR A 8 -1.16 26.13 14.96
C THR A 8 -0.32 24.98 14.42
N PRO A 9 -0.91 23.78 14.26
CA PRO A 9 -0.17 22.64 13.74
C PRO A 9 0.32 22.97 12.33
N THR A 10 1.55 22.59 12.05
CA THR A 10 2.12 22.67 10.72
C THR A 10 1.35 21.76 9.76
N PRO A 11 1.36 22.02 8.44
CA PRO A 11 0.72 21.12 7.47
C PRO A 11 1.20 19.66 7.56
N ARG A 12 2.45 19.46 8.01
CA ARG A 12 3.01 18.13 8.26
C ARG A 12 2.35 17.45 9.46
N GLU A 13 2.10 18.17 10.54
CA GLU A 13 1.46 17.64 11.75
C GLU A 13 0.00 17.30 11.50
N MET A 14 -0.73 18.18 10.80
CA MET A 14 -2.11 17.91 10.37
C MET A 14 -2.21 16.65 9.50
N LEU A 15 -1.28 16.47 8.54
CA LEU A 15 -1.25 15.27 7.70
C LEU A 15 -1.00 13.99 8.52
N ILE A 16 -0.13 14.05 9.54
CA ILE A 16 0.15 12.90 10.41
C ILE A 16 -1.08 12.54 11.24
N GLU A 17 -1.81 13.53 11.73
CA GLU A 17 -3.06 13.35 12.47
C GLU A 17 -4.14 12.73 11.56
N ASP A 18 -4.36 13.27 10.37
CA ASP A 18 -5.31 12.75 9.38
C ASP A 18 -5.00 11.28 9.00
N LEU A 19 -3.72 10.95 8.79
CA LEU A 19 -3.29 9.59 8.50
C LEU A 19 -3.54 8.65 9.68
N GLY A 20 -3.31 9.12 10.91
CA GLY A 20 -3.63 8.38 12.14
C GLY A 20 -5.12 8.06 12.27
N GLU A 21 -6.00 9.02 11.98
CA GLU A 21 -7.46 8.82 12.00
C GLU A 21 -7.92 7.81 10.94
N LEU A 22 -7.26 7.77 9.78
CA LEU A 22 -7.52 6.80 8.72
C LEU A 22 -6.92 5.41 9.02
N GLY A 23 -6.30 5.21 10.18
CA GLY A 23 -5.65 3.96 10.58
C GLY A 23 -4.31 3.70 9.88
N VAL A 24 -3.79 4.68 9.12
CA VAL A 24 -2.48 4.63 8.47
C VAL A 24 -1.41 4.92 9.52
N GLY A 25 -0.69 3.88 9.92
CA GLY A 25 0.33 3.94 10.98
C GLY A 25 0.07 2.98 12.15
N ALA A 26 -1.16 2.48 12.30
CA ALA A 26 -1.46 1.42 13.27
C ALA A 26 -0.67 0.12 12.99
N GLY A 27 -0.36 -0.14 11.71
CA GLY A 27 0.52 -1.23 11.28
C GLY A 27 2.02 -0.92 11.40
N ALA A 28 2.42 0.34 11.60
CA ALA A 28 3.84 0.73 11.70
C ALA A 28 4.44 0.41 13.08
N LEU A 29 3.60 0.36 14.13
CA LEU A 29 3.98 -0.11 15.47
C LEU A 29 3.81 -1.63 15.64
N ARG A 30 3.10 -2.28 14.71
CA ARG A 30 3.03 -3.73 14.68
C ARG A 30 4.34 -4.22 14.07
N ALA A 31 5.05 -5.11 14.76
CA ALA A 31 6.21 -5.78 14.17
C ALA A 31 5.80 -6.25 12.77
N LEU A 32 6.60 -5.89 11.76
CA LEU A 32 6.36 -6.34 10.39
C LEU A 32 6.14 -7.86 10.48
N PRO A 33 5.04 -8.40 9.92
CA PRO A 33 4.89 -9.84 9.88
C PRO A 33 6.16 -10.40 9.27
N ASP A 34 6.72 -11.44 9.89
CA ASP A 34 7.84 -12.16 9.30
C ASP A 34 7.31 -12.85 8.04
N LEU A 35 7.37 -12.12 6.93
CA LEU A 35 6.95 -12.59 5.62
C LEU A 35 8.05 -13.52 5.12
N SER A 36 7.96 -14.78 5.49
CA SER A 36 8.78 -15.82 4.87
C SER A 36 8.32 -15.96 3.41
N ILE A 37 9.20 -15.60 2.47
CA ILE A 37 8.99 -15.92 1.07
C ILE A 37 9.39 -17.39 0.92
N PRO A 38 8.44 -18.31 0.65
CA PRO A 38 8.78 -19.71 0.47
C PRO A 38 9.75 -19.85 -0.73
N PRO A 39 10.69 -20.81 -0.69
CA PRO A 39 11.60 -21.05 -1.81
C PRO A 39 10.80 -21.27 -3.10
N ARG A 40 11.26 -20.66 -4.20
CA ARG A 40 10.67 -20.91 -5.52
C ARG A 40 10.86 -22.38 -5.90
N THR A 41 9.80 -22.99 -6.41
CA THR A 41 9.79 -24.36 -6.91
C THR A 41 9.31 -24.39 -8.37
N ALA A 42 9.62 -25.49 -9.07
CA ALA A 42 9.10 -25.68 -10.43
C ALA A 42 7.56 -25.68 -10.48
N GLU A 43 6.90 -26.08 -9.39
CA GLU A 43 5.45 -26.03 -9.26
C GLU A 43 4.94 -24.59 -9.08
N SER A 44 5.62 -23.77 -8.27
CA SER A 44 5.27 -22.34 -8.15
C SER A 44 5.47 -21.58 -9.46
N ASP A 45 6.51 -21.92 -10.23
CA ASP A 45 6.76 -21.29 -11.53
C ASP A 45 5.69 -21.66 -12.55
N ARG A 46 5.19 -22.92 -12.53
CA ARG A 46 4.08 -23.36 -13.38
C ARG A 46 2.78 -22.66 -12.97
N ALA A 47 2.46 -22.62 -11.68
CA ALA A 47 1.28 -21.93 -11.18
C ALA A 47 1.30 -20.43 -11.51
N GLU A 48 2.45 -19.77 -11.42
CA GLU A 48 2.63 -18.39 -11.87
C GLU A 48 2.38 -18.24 -13.38
N ALA A 49 2.96 -19.12 -14.19
CA ALA A 49 2.78 -19.08 -15.65
C ALA A 49 1.30 -19.22 -16.04
N ASP A 50 0.58 -20.16 -15.43
CA ASP A 50 -0.84 -20.40 -15.66
C ASP A 50 -1.68 -19.19 -15.21
N ALA A 51 -1.40 -18.62 -14.04
CA ALA A 51 -2.07 -17.41 -13.58
C ALA A 51 -1.84 -16.23 -14.54
N MET A 52 -0.61 -16.07 -15.03
CA MET A 52 -0.28 -15.00 -15.96
C MET A 52 -0.94 -15.16 -17.33
N GLN A 53 -1.27 -16.38 -17.77
CA GLN A 53 -2.05 -16.58 -19.01
C GLN A 53 -3.44 -15.93 -18.90
N VAL A 54 -4.06 -16.00 -17.72
CA VAL A 54 -5.38 -15.40 -17.45
C VAL A 54 -5.27 -13.90 -17.16
N LEU A 55 -4.27 -13.48 -16.38
CA LEU A 55 -4.14 -12.09 -15.94
C LEU A 55 -3.68 -11.13 -17.05
N ARG A 56 -2.78 -11.57 -17.95
CA ARG A 56 -2.24 -10.72 -19.03
C ARG A 56 -3.30 -10.03 -19.90
N PRO A 57 -4.32 -10.73 -20.45
CA PRO A 57 -5.34 -10.07 -21.26
C PRO A 57 -6.16 -9.07 -20.43
N LEU A 58 -6.51 -9.39 -19.18
CA LEU A 58 -7.28 -8.50 -18.30
C LEU A 58 -6.49 -7.22 -17.96
N LEU A 59 -5.22 -7.37 -17.60
CA LEU A 59 -4.33 -6.23 -17.33
C LEU A 59 -4.14 -5.37 -18.58
N ARG A 60 -4.06 -6.00 -19.77
CA ARG A 60 -3.99 -5.29 -21.05
C ARG A 60 -5.26 -4.48 -21.31
N GLU A 61 -6.45 -5.04 -21.05
CA GLU A 61 -7.71 -4.31 -21.20
C GLU A 61 -7.82 -3.12 -20.23
N ILE A 62 -7.45 -3.31 -18.96
CA ILE A 62 -7.46 -2.24 -17.96
C ILE A 62 -6.49 -1.13 -18.35
N SER A 63 -5.28 -1.51 -18.78
CA SER A 63 -4.27 -0.58 -19.27
C SER A 63 -4.79 0.21 -20.48
N ALA A 64 -5.33 -0.47 -21.50
CA ALA A 64 -5.90 0.20 -22.67
C ALA A 64 -7.00 1.19 -22.28
N ARG A 65 -7.92 0.82 -21.37
CA ARG A 65 -8.97 1.74 -20.89
C ARG A 65 -8.42 2.94 -20.14
N ARG A 66 -7.30 2.79 -19.43
CA ARG A 66 -6.70 3.86 -18.62
C ARG A 66 -5.80 4.80 -19.43
N TYR A 67 -5.22 4.34 -20.54
CA TYR A 67 -4.30 5.10 -21.40
C TYR A 67 -4.92 5.55 -22.74
N LEU A 68 -6.23 5.39 -22.94
CA LEU A 68 -6.98 5.95 -24.07
C LEU A 68 -7.35 7.45 -23.86
N PHE A 69 -6.54 8.18 -23.11
CA PHE A 69 -6.64 9.65 -22.95
C PHE A 69 -5.49 10.34 -23.65
#